data_AF-A0A7K0EI70-F1
#
_entry.id   AF-A0A7K0EI70-F1
#
_cell.length_a   1.000
_cell.length_b   1.000
_cell.length_c   1.000
_cell.angle_alpha   90.00
_cell.angle_beta   90.00
_cell.angle_gamma   90.00
#
_symmetry.space_group_name_H-M   'P 1'
#
loop_
_entity.id
_entity.type
_entity.pdbx_description
1 polymer ?
#
loop_
_entity_poly.entity_id
_entity_poly.type
_entity_poly.pdbx_seq_one_letter_code
_entity_poly.pdbx_strand_id
1 'polypeptide(L)'
;MKKTIQFTLNKFPTIPDKLRKDPTINFACNEFDVDLCRLYHHYYTDSYNISPPDPDHTNFEYLRFMASCMDFRFFGEGPAANTAKKRALSNELGQAFCRYFLYEFCGITYFAHMDKVLNKEAHPAFNGLKIKRIVNGDVPDYLCAKSVDKPFIGEAKGRFNSINFNSNEFDKWREQFKRISVNDRFDRPNKVKGYIIGTRFCTENNRVNTKSKIFAEDPETDGKRGLLEDEIGLGRGCIAVHYSRLVYKLGLNLIANALDLGFTIPQDLRFNLPVWRCNFGPIAGERFIGGYFGEVEPHMVKTDSNRIHFQPNILKLGVPSHTFFGLKIEVFRSLRKACLGDWSQLVDLPQLPDTYARPSNLAWLRDGSISGGLEFFEFEGFQQI
;
A
#
# COMPACT_ATOMS: atom_id res chain seq x y z
N MET A 1 13.44 11.40 7.37
CA MET A 1 14.70 10.63 7.41
C MET A 1 14.79 9.80 6.12
N LYS A 2 15.88 9.91 5.34
CA LYS A 2 16.06 9.15 4.09
C LYS A 2 17.16 8.12 4.26
N LYS A 3 16.98 6.93 3.68
CA LYS A 3 18.00 5.87 3.59
C LYS A 3 18.23 5.51 2.14
N THR A 4 19.40 5.02 1.77
CA THR A 4 19.68 4.57 0.40
C THR A 4 19.57 3.05 0.30
N ILE A 5 19.05 2.56 -0.82
CA ILE A 5 19.02 1.14 -1.14
C ILE A 5 19.44 0.91 -2.58
N GLN A 6 20.22 -0.14 -2.82
CA GLN A 6 20.59 -0.52 -4.18
C GLN A 6 19.42 -1.21 -4.89
N PHE A 7 19.45 -1.24 -6.22
CA PHE A 7 18.51 -2.06 -6.97
C PHE A 7 19.13 -2.67 -8.22
N THR A 8 18.45 -3.66 -8.79
CA THR A 8 18.71 -4.16 -10.14
C THR A 8 17.38 -4.57 -10.76
N LEU A 9 17.23 -4.26 -12.05
CA LEU A 9 16.04 -4.55 -12.84
C LEU A 9 16.34 -5.71 -13.79
N ASN A 10 15.36 -6.60 -13.98
CA ASN A 10 15.40 -7.67 -14.97
C ASN A 10 14.10 -7.67 -15.76
N LYS A 11 14.20 -7.82 -17.09
CA LYS A 11 13.04 -7.84 -18.01
C LYS A 11 12.15 -6.59 -17.99
N PHE A 12 12.66 -5.44 -17.54
CA PHE A 12 11.96 -4.16 -17.70
C PHE A 12 12.21 -3.62 -19.12
N PRO A 13 11.22 -3.60 -20.02
CA PRO A 13 11.42 -3.07 -21.38
C PRO A 13 11.71 -1.56 -21.36
N THR A 14 11.13 -0.86 -20.39
CA THR A 14 11.34 0.56 -20.14
C THR A 14 11.61 0.75 -18.66
N ILE A 15 12.76 1.35 -18.34
CA ILE A 15 13.16 1.66 -16.98
C ILE A 15 12.34 2.86 -16.52
N PRO A 16 11.71 2.82 -15.33
CA PRO A 16 11.02 3.97 -14.77
C PRO A 16 11.90 5.22 -14.71
N ASP A 17 11.36 6.38 -15.09
CA ASP A 17 12.15 7.63 -15.21
C ASP A 17 12.91 7.98 -13.92
N LYS A 18 12.27 7.80 -12.76
CA LYS A 18 12.85 8.03 -11.42
C LYS A 18 14.00 7.06 -11.07
N LEU A 19 14.15 5.96 -11.80
CA LEU A 19 15.23 4.98 -11.63
C LEU A 19 16.32 5.13 -12.70
N ARG A 20 16.19 6.07 -13.64
CA ARG A 20 17.20 6.31 -14.66
C ARG A 20 18.31 7.19 -14.10
N LYS A 21 19.54 6.98 -14.59
CA LYS A 21 20.68 7.87 -14.28
C LYS A 21 20.46 9.26 -14.90
N ASP A 22 19.86 9.29 -16.08
CA ASP A 22 19.40 10.48 -16.80
C ASP A 22 17.96 10.21 -17.26
N PRO A 23 16.97 11.08 -17.01
CA PRO A 23 15.59 10.87 -17.42
C PRO A 23 15.41 10.53 -18.91
N THR A 24 16.31 11.02 -19.77
CA THR A 24 16.25 10.84 -21.23
C THR A 24 16.84 9.52 -21.72
N ILE A 25 17.64 8.83 -20.90
CA ILE A 25 18.35 7.61 -21.28
C ILE A 25 17.76 6.42 -20.54
N ASN A 26 17.37 5.38 -21.29
CA ASN A 26 16.85 4.12 -20.71
C ASN A 26 17.96 3.27 -20.05
N PHE A 27 18.67 3.86 -19.08
CA PHE A 27 19.75 3.26 -18.33
C PHE A 27 19.53 3.53 -16.83
N ALA A 28 19.41 2.45 -16.05
CA ALA A 28 19.15 2.56 -14.61
C ALA A 28 20.35 3.16 -13.87
N CYS A 29 20.07 3.93 -12.82
CA CYS A 29 21.04 4.13 -11.75
C CYS A 29 21.16 2.84 -10.90
N ASN A 30 21.98 2.88 -9.85
CA ASN A 30 22.28 1.69 -9.05
C ASN A 30 21.65 1.72 -7.64
N GLU A 31 21.15 2.88 -7.20
CA GLU A 31 20.53 3.09 -5.90
C GLU A 31 19.54 4.25 -5.93
N PHE A 32 18.61 4.28 -4.98
CA PHE A 32 17.66 5.37 -4.78
C PHE A 32 17.43 5.66 -3.29
N ASP A 33 16.88 6.84 -3.00
CA ASP A 33 16.46 7.23 -1.65
C ASP A 33 15.10 6.61 -1.29
N VAL A 34 15.07 5.90 -0.17
CA VAL A 34 13.85 5.39 0.47
C VAL A 34 13.29 6.48 1.39
N ASP A 35 12.08 6.93 1.07
CA ASP A 35 11.26 7.72 1.99
C ASP A 35 10.66 6.77 3.04
N LEU A 36 11.23 6.79 4.24
CA LEU A 36 10.81 5.91 5.33
C LEU A 36 9.36 6.17 5.76
N CYS A 37 8.89 7.42 5.70
CA CYS A 37 7.53 7.77 6.11
C CYS A 37 6.50 7.07 5.20
N ARG A 38 6.74 7.11 3.89
CA ARG A 38 5.93 6.41 2.89
C ARG A 38 6.05 4.90 2.97
N LEU A 39 7.28 4.38 3.11
CA LEU A 39 7.50 2.94 3.26
C LEU A 39 6.70 2.39 4.45
N TYR A 40 6.67 3.12 5.57
CA TYR A 40 5.94 2.69 6.75
C TYR A 40 4.44 2.91 6.63
N HIS A 41 3.98 3.93 5.90
CA HIS A 41 2.56 4.01 5.53
C HIS A 41 2.12 2.79 4.71
N HIS A 42 2.93 2.33 3.76
CA HIS A 42 2.67 1.08 3.05
C HIS A 42 2.66 -0.13 3.99
N TYR A 43 3.62 -0.22 4.91
CA TYR A 43 3.64 -1.30 5.91
C TYR A 43 2.38 -1.28 6.80
N TYR A 44 2.02 -0.14 7.39
CA TYR A 44 0.88 -0.04 8.31
C TYR A 44 -0.47 -0.29 7.62
N THR A 45 -0.62 0.16 6.38
CA THR A 45 -1.82 -0.13 5.58
C THR A 45 -1.90 -1.59 5.17
N ASP A 46 -0.78 -2.33 5.20
CA ASP A 46 -0.71 -3.76 4.84
C ASP A 46 -0.77 -4.72 6.02
N SER A 47 -0.08 -4.43 7.12
CA SER A 47 0.11 -5.41 8.19
C SER A 47 -1.05 -5.43 9.19
N TYR A 48 -1.78 -4.32 9.32
CA TYR A 48 -2.80 -4.16 10.37
C TYR A 48 -4.16 -3.87 9.75
N ASN A 49 -5.21 -4.57 10.19
CA ASN A 49 -6.60 -4.21 9.88
C ASN A 49 -7.24 -3.37 11.00
N ILE A 50 -6.60 -3.28 12.17
CA ILE A 50 -7.05 -2.51 13.34
C ILE A 50 -6.10 -1.34 13.61
N SER A 51 -6.35 -0.60 14.70
CA SER A 51 -5.41 0.41 15.23
C SER A 51 -4.02 -0.21 15.37
N PRO A 52 -2.99 0.29 14.67
CA PRO A 52 -1.63 -0.12 14.95
C PRO A 52 -1.19 0.51 16.30
N PRO A 53 -0.17 -0.06 16.97
CA PRO A 53 0.46 0.60 18.11
C PRO A 53 1.11 1.89 17.62
N ASP A 54 0.65 3.03 18.13
CA ASP A 54 1.12 4.41 17.83
C ASP A 54 1.52 4.63 16.35
N PRO A 55 0.56 4.98 15.46
CA PRO A 55 0.84 5.09 14.03
C PRO A 55 1.71 6.29 13.61
N ASP A 56 2.38 6.98 14.53
CA ASP A 56 3.46 7.89 14.17
C ASP A 56 4.57 7.08 13.47
N HIS A 57 4.76 7.34 12.18
CA HIS A 57 5.79 6.67 11.39
C HIS A 57 7.20 7.11 11.79
N THR A 58 7.37 8.19 12.57
CA THR A 58 8.63 8.47 13.27
C THR A 58 8.92 7.47 14.39
N ASN A 59 7.88 6.89 14.99
CA ASN A 59 7.97 5.90 16.07
C ASN A 59 7.90 4.46 15.56
N PHE A 60 7.93 4.25 14.23
CA PHE A 60 7.84 2.92 13.66
C PHE A 60 8.84 1.98 14.29
N GLU A 61 8.35 0.84 14.79
CA GLU A 61 9.09 -0.04 15.68
C GLU A 61 10.38 -0.60 15.07
N TYR A 62 10.55 -0.56 13.75
CA TYR A 62 11.77 -1.01 13.08
C TYR A 62 12.79 0.11 12.84
N LEU A 63 12.41 1.38 12.98
CA LEU A 63 13.35 2.50 12.92
C LEU A 63 14.41 2.43 14.01
N ARG A 64 14.03 2.02 15.23
CA ARG A 64 14.98 1.83 16.34
C ARG A 64 16.02 0.74 16.08
N PHE A 65 15.78 -0.15 15.11
CA PHE A 65 16.72 -1.18 14.71
C PHE A 65 17.55 -0.77 13.49
N MET A 66 17.38 0.44 12.95
CA MET A 66 18.19 0.93 11.84
C MET A 66 19.50 1.53 12.35
N ALA A 67 20.60 1.20 11.67
CA ALA A 67 21.89 1.84 11.91
C ALA A 67 21.82 3.35 11.58
N SER A 68 22.69 4.16 12.19
CA SER A 68 22.72 5.62 11.98
C SER A 68 23.24 6.04 10.59
N CYS A 69 23.82 5.11 9.82
CA CYS A 69 24.37 5.38 8.49
C CYS A 69 23.29 5.61 7.41
N MET A 70 23.68 6.16 6.26
CA MET A 70 22.75 6.44 5.16
C MET A 70 22.22 5.17 4.47
N ASP A 71 22.97 4.07 4.48
CA ASP A 71 22.54 2.79 3.92
C ASP A 71 21.32 2.25 4.68
N PHE A 72 20.35 1.66 3.97
CA PHE A 72 19.24 0.96 4.61
C PHE A 72 19.78 -0.31 5.29
N ARG A 73 20.27 -0.15 6.52
CA ARG A 73 20.98 -1.20 7.27
C ARG A 73 20.43 -1.32 8.68
N PHE A 74 20.27 -2.56 9.13
CA PHE A 74 19.89 -2.83 10.51
C PHE A 74 21.11 -2.92 11.44
N PHE A 75 20.95 -2.48 12.69
CA PHE A 75 21.91 -2.59 13.77
C PHE A 75 22.14 -4.06 14.17
N GLY A 76 23.38 -4.41 14.51
CA GLY A 76 23.78 -5.75 14.98
C GLY A 76 23.36 -6.88 14.02
N GLU A 77 22.64 -7.88 14.55
CA GLU A 77 22.15 -9.02 13.77
C GLU A 77 20.80 -8.80 13.07
N GLY A 78 20.26 -7.59 13.15
CA GLY A 78 18.94 -7.25 12.66
C GLY A 78 17.85 -7.24 13.74
N PRO A 79 16.59 -7.03 13.31
CA PRO A 79 15.48 -6.67 14.20
C PRO A 79 14.89 -7.82 15.05
N ALA A 80 15.43 -9.04 14.98
CA ALA A 80 14.96 -10.17 15.78
C ALA A 80 16.09 -11.12 16.13
N ALA A 81 16.06 -11.78 17.29
CA ALA A 81 17.13 -12.70 17.71
C ALA A 81 17.02 -14.11 17.09
N ASN A 82 15.80 -14.61 16.84
CA ASN A 82 15.58 -15.97 16.33
C ASN A 82 15.20 -16.00 14.85
N THR A 83 15.49 -17.11 14.18
CA THR A 83 15.30 -17.28 12.73
C THR A 83 13.84 -17.16 12.30
N ALA A 84 12.90 -17.69 13.08
CA ALA A 84 11.48 -17.66 12.76
C ALA A 84 10.92 -16.23 12.73
N LYS A 85 11.23 -15.42 13.75
CA LYS A 85 10.87 -14.01 13.80
C LYS A 85 11.58 -13.21 12.71
N LYS A 86 12.88 -13.45 12.48
CA LYS A 86 13.62 -12.81 11.36
C LYS A 86 12.93 -13.07 10.02
N ARG A 87 12.43 -14.29 9.78
CA ARG A 87 11.73 -14.67 8.54
C ARG A 87 10.35 -14.02 8.42
N ALA A 88 9.54 -14.03 9.48
CA ALA A 88 8.23 -13.38 9.48
C ALA A 88 8.39 -11.88 9.17
N LEU A 89 9.30 -11.23 9.88
CA LEU A 89 9.58 -9.82 9.70
C LEU A 89 10.17 -9.48 8.33
N SER A 90 11.10 -10.29 7.83
CA SER A 90 11.64 -10.04 6.48
C SER A 90 10.55 -10.18 5.42
N ASN A 91 9.55 -11.04 5.61
CA ASN A 91 8.41 -11.14 4.71
C ASN A 91 7.54 -9.88 4.75
N GLU A 92 7.15 -9.39 5.94
CA GLU A 92 6.32 -8.18 6.08
C GLU A 92 7.03 -6.94 5.54
N LEU A 93 8.31 -6.76 5.86
CA LEU A 93 9.11 -5.67 5.27
C LEU A 93 9.26 -5.84 3.75
N GLY A 94 9.41 -7.07 3.27
CA GLY A 94 9.44 -7.38 1.83
C GLY A 94 8.14 -6.96 1.13
N GLN A 95 6.99 -7.19 1.76
CA GLN A 95 5.68 -6.73 1.29
C GLN A 95 5.59 -5.19 1.25
N ALA A 96 6.04 -4.51 2.30
CA ALA A 96 6.09 -3.05 2.32
C ALA A 96 6.99 -2.48 1.21
N PHE A 97 8.18 -3.06 1.00
CA PHE A 97 9.09 -2.66 -0.07
C PHE A 97 8.53 -2.96 -1.47
N CYS A 98 7.80 -4.07 -1.64
CA CYS A 98 7.11 -4.37 -2.89
C CYS A 98 6.06 -3.30 -3.20
N ARG A 99 5.18 -3.00 -2.24
CA ARG A 99 4.16 -1.97 -2.37
C ARG A 99 4.80 -0.60 -2.65
N TYR A 100 5.81 -0.22 -1.88
CA TYR A 100 6.57 1.02 -2.07
C TYR A 100 7.20 1.11 -3.46
N PHE A 101 7.91 0.08 -3.91
CA PHE A 101 8.60 0.10 -5.20
C PHE A 101 7.61 0.21 -6.36
N LEU A 102 6.57 -0.61 -6.36
CA LEU A 102 5.53 -0.58 -7.39
C LEU A 102 4.75 0.74 -7.39
N TYR A 103 4.56 1.32 -6.21
CA TYR A 103 3.95 2.62 -6.06
C TYR A 103 4.84 3.75 -6.58
N GLU A 104 6.09 3.85 -6.13
CA GLU A 104 6.98 4.96 -6.48
C GLU A 104 7.41 4.94 -7.94
N PHE A 105 7.68 3.75 -8.48
CA PHE A 105 8.37 3.59 -9.75
C PHE A 105 7.51 2.99 -10.85
N CYS A 106 6.50 2.18 -10.52
CA CYS A 106 5.59 1.61 -11.53
C CYS A 106 4.24 2.36 -11.61
N GLY A 107 3.98 3.29 -10.69
CA GLY A 107 2.73 4.06 -10.62
C GLY A 107 1.52 3.21 -10.23
N ILE A 108 1.73 2.03 -9.65
CA ILE A 108 0.67 1.14 -9.15
C ILE A 108 0.16 1.71 -7.83
N THR A 109 -1.15 1.89 -7.70
CA THR A 109 -1.72 2.57 -6.53
C THR A 109 -2.50 1.59 -5.65
N TYR A 110 -3.15 0.61 -6.25
CA TYR A 110 -4.07 -0.28 -5.55
C TYR A 110 -3.47 -1.68 -5.40
N PHE A 111 -3.68 -2.26 -4.22
CA PHE A 111 -3.13 -3.56 -3.82
C PHE A 111 -4.19 -4.35 -3.07
N ALA A 112 -4.57 -5.50 -3.61
CA ALA A 112 -5.43 -6.49 -2.99
C ALA A 112 -4.61 -7.75 -2.71
N HIS A 113 -4.61 -8.26 -1.49
CA HIS A 113 -3.93 -9.51 -1.19
C HIS A 113 -4.55 -10.66 -1.99
N MET A 114 -3.70 -11.57 -2.45
CA MET A 114 -4.13 -12.68 -3.30
C MET A 114 -5.12 -13.61 -2.58
N ASP A 115 -4.98 -13.82 -1.28
CA ASP A 115 -5.94 -14.62 -0.49
C ASP A 115 -7.38 -14.04 -0.52
N LYS A 116 -7.51 -12.73 -0.74
CA LYS A 116 -8.79 -12.02 -0.86
C LYS A 116 -9.36 -12.02 -2.27
N VAL A 117 -8.69 -12.59 -3.27
CA VAL A 117 -9.20 -12.59 -4.67
C VAL A 117 -9.09 -13.95 -5.33
N LEU A 118 -8.20 -14.80 -4.84
CA LEU A 118 -7.96 -16.15 -5.36
C LEU A 118 -9.15 -17.05 -5.10
N ASN A 119 -9.61 -17.74 -6.14
CA ASN A 119 -10.74 -18.67 -6.08
C ASN A 119 -12.03 -18.06 -5.52
N LYS A 120 -12.15 -16.72 -5.45
CA LYS A 120 -13.40 -16.09 -5.03
C LYS A 120 -14.50 -16.33 -6.06
N GLU A 121 -15.73 -16.39 -5.55
CA GLU A 121 -16.94 -16.41 -6.36
C GLU A 121 -17.13 -15.09 -7.13
N ALA A 122 -18.19 -15.02 -7.94
CA ALA A 122 -18.47 -13.89 -8.81
C ALA A 122 -18.72 -12.60 -8.00
N HIS A 123 -17.68 -11.80 -7.82
CA HIS A 123 -17.77 -10.45 -7.29
C HIS A 123 -18.16 -9.48 -8.43
N PRO A 124 -19.21 -8.64 -8.29
CA PRO A 124 -19.69 -7.80 -9.41
C PRO A 124 -18.63 -6.86 -9.99
N ALA A 125 -17.77 -6.28 -9.14
CA ALA A 125 -16.63 -5.49 -9.58
C ALA A 125 -15.71 -6.23 -10.58
N PHE A 126 -15.55 -7.56 -10.45
CA PHE A 126 -14.71 -8.37 -11.32
C PHE A 126 -15.33 -8.62 -12.71
N ASN A 127 -16.62 -8.32 -12.92
CA ASN A 127 -17.29 -8.47 -14.21
C ASN A 127 -17.13 -9.86 -14.85
N GLY A 128 -17.16 -10.92 -14.03
CA GLY A 128 -16.98 -12.30 -14.49
C GLY A 128 -15.53 -12.76 -14.66
N LEU A 129 -14.54 -11.87 -14.54
CA LEU A 129 -13.13 -12.25 -14.51
C LEU A 129 -12.79 -12.87 -13.15
N LYS A 130 -11.81 -13.79 -13.13
CA LYS A 130 -11.44 -14.52 -11.91
C LYS A 130 -9.99 -14.93 -11.92
N ILE A 131 -9.42 -15.08 -10.73
CA ILE A 131 -8.08 -15.64 -10.54
C ILE A 131 -8.26 -17.01 -9.88
N LYS A 132 -7.83 -18.06 -10.55
CA LYS A 132 -7.91 -19.43 -10.05
C LYS A 132 -6.54 -19.96 -9.69
N ARG A 133 -6.47 -20.76 -8.64
CA ARG A 133 -5.35 -21.66 -8.40
C ARG A 133 -5.48 -22.88 -9.31
N ILE A 134 -4.43 -23.19 -10.05
CA ILE A 134 -4.37 -24.38 -10.91
C ILE A 134 -3.41 -25.44 -10.40
N VAL A 135 -2.44 -25.06 -9.55
CA VAL A 135 -1.46 -25.98 -8.94
C VAL A 135 -1.27 -25.66 -7.46
N ASN A 136 -0.97 -26.68 -6.66
CA ASN A 136 -0.69 -26.56 -5.22
C ASN A 136 0.63 -25.80 -4.94
N GLY A 137 0.71 -25.16 -3.77
CA GLY A 137 1.89 -24.43 -3.28
C GLY A 137 1.68 -22.92 -3.14
N ASP A 138 2.73 -22.18 -2.84
CA ASP A 138 2.66 -20.72 -2.70
C ASP A 138 2.23 -20.04 -4.02
N VAL A 139 1.49 -18.95 -3.94
CA VAL A 139 1.02 -18.13 -5.07
C VAL A 139 1.49 -16.69 -4.86
N PRO A 140 1.49 -15.85 -5.91
CA PRO A 140 1.87 -14.45 -5.77
C PRO A 140 1.06 -13.75 -4.67
N ASP A 141 1.69 -12.81 -3.96
CA ASP A 141 1.10 -12.14 -2.80
C ASP A 141 -0.07 -11.19 -3.14
N TYR A 142 -0.11 -10.60 -4.35
CA TYR A 142 -1.04 -9.52 -4.68
C TYR A 142 -1.69 -9.62 -6.07
N LEU A 143 -2.93 -9.16 -6.13
CA LEU A 143 -3.48 -8.50 -7.32
C LEU A 143 -3.26 -6.99 -7.14
N CYS A 144 -2.69 -6.35 -8.15
CA CYS A 144 -2.33 -4.93 -8.15
C CYS A 144 -3.07 -4.19 -9.28
N ALA A 145 -3.28 -2.89 -9.13
CA ALA A 145 -3.79 -2.06 -10.21
C ALA A 145 -3.20 -0.66 -10.21
N LYS A 146 -2.89 -0.16 -11.41
CA LYS A 146 -2.65 1.28 -11.64
C LYS A 146 -3.97 2.03 -11.86
N SER A 147 -4.88 1.38 -12.56
CA SER A 147 -6.22 1.82 -12.94
C SER A 147 -7.05 0.58 -13.29
N VAL A 148 -8.35 0.74 -13.56
CA VAL A 148 -9.25 -0.40 -13.85
C VAL A 148 -8.82 -1.23 -15.07
N ASP A 149 -8.19 -0.61 -16.06
CA ASP A 149 -7.69 -1.20 -17.31
C ASP A 149 -6.26 -1.77 -17.19
N LYS A 150 -5.57 -1.54 -16.06
CA LYS A 150 -4.17 -1.93 -15.86
C LYS A 150 -3.99 -2.76 -14.59
N PRO A 151 -4.50 -4.01 -14.57
CA PRO A 151 -4.23 -4.96 -13.51
C PRO A 151 -2.87 -5.64 -13.69
N PHE A 152 -2.24 -6.00 -12.57
CA PHE A 152 -0.97 -6.71 -12.51
C PHE A 152 -0.99 -7.75 -11.40
N ILE A 153 -0.11 -8.74 -11.48
CA ILE A 153 0.11 -9.70 -10.39
C ILE A 153 1.41 -9.35 -9.67
N GLY A 154 1.37 -9.21 -8.34
CA GLY A 154 2.52 -8.83 -7.53
C GLY A 154 3.00 -9.97 -6.64
N GLU A 155 4.31 -10.15 -6.56
CA GLU A 155 4.98 -11.11 -5.69
C GLU A 155 6.03 -10.37 -4.86
N ALA A 156 5.97 -10.52 -3.54
CA ALA A 156 6.78 -9.76 -2.60
C ALA A 156 7.64 -10.70 -1.74
N LYS A 157 8.95 -10.44 -1.71
CA LYS A 157 9.85 -11.26 -0.91
C LYS A 157 10.88 -10.38 -0.21
N GLY A 158 11.16 -10.68 1.05
CA GLY A 158 12.23 -10.03 1.80
C GLY A 158 13.08 -11.05 2.53
N ARG A 159 14.40 -10.85 2.55
CA ARG A 159 15.38 -11.79 3.12
C ARG A 159 16.60 -11.08 3.72
N PHE A 160 17.18 -11.67 4.74
CA PHE A 160 18.52 -11.31 5.24
C PHE A 160 19.66 -12.11 4.57
N ASN A 161 19.32 -13.17 3.86
CA ASN A 161 20.27 -13.98 3.09
C ASN A 161 20.47 -13.42 1.67
N SER A 162 21.59 -13.77 1.03
CA SER A 162 21.85 -13.40 -0.35
C SER A 162 20.79 -13.94 -1.31
N ILE A 163 20.40 -13.11 -2.27
CA ILE A 163 19.51 -13.45 -3.38
C ILE A 163 20.03 -12.80 -4.65
N ASN A 164 19.72 -13.39 -5.81
CA ASN A 164 19.94 -12.82 -7.13
C ASN A 164 19.01 -13.50 -8.15
N PHE A 165 18.94 -12.99 -9.38
CA PHE A 165 18.03 -13.53 -10.41
C PHE A 165 18.31 -14.97 -10.83
N ASN A 166 19.51 -15.48 -10.58
CA ASN A 166 19.93 -16.83 -10.97
C ASN A 166 19.88 -17.81 -9.79
N SER A 167 19.35 -17.40 -8.63
CA SER A 167 19.27 -18.27 -7.47
C SER A 167 18.02 -19.16 -7.52
N ASN A 168 18.13 -20.37 -6.99
CA ASN A 168 17.03 -21.33 -6.90
C ASN A 168 15.79 -20.73 -6.18
N GLU A 169 16.01 -19.84 -5.22
CA GLU A 169 14.94 -19.09 -4.55
C GLU A 169 14.15 -18.22 -5.53
N PHE A 170 14.84 -17.50 -6.42
CA PHE A 170 14.20 -16.60 -7.36
C PHE A 170 13.41 -17.39 -8.42
N ASP A 171 13.93 -18.53 -8.87
CA ASP A 171 13.20 -19.46 -9.74
C ASP A 171 11.91 -19.95 -9.09
N LYS A 172 11.95 -20.32 -7.80
CA LYS A 172 10.74 -20.69 -7.05
C LYS A 172 9.70 -19.58 -7.02
N TRP A 173 10.09 -18.31 -7.06
CA TRP A 173 9.15 -17.18 -7.12
C TRP A 173 8.54 -17.02 -8.51
N ARG A 174 9.35 -17.19 -9.57
CA ARG A 174 8.83 -17.22 -10.96
C ARG A 174 7.80 -18.34 -11.14
N GLU A 175 8.05 -19.51 -10.57
CA GLU A 175 7.13 -20.65 -10.64
C GLU A 175 5.77 -20.38 -9.98
N GLN A 176 5.66 -19.42 -9.05
CA GLN A 176 4.37 -19.09 -8.44
C GLN A 176 3.37 -18.50 -9.46
N PHE A 177 3.85 -17.78 -10.47
CA PHE A 177 3.00 -17.21 -11.53
C PHE A 177 2.36 -18.27 -12.42
N LYS A 178 2.96 -19.47 -12.49
CA LYS A 178 2.41 -20.64 -13.21
C LYS A 178 1.40 -21.44 -12.38
N ARG A 179 1.24 -21.13 -11.09
CA ARG A 179 0.30 -21.83 -10.20
C ARG A 179 -1.08 -21.18 -10.17
N ILE A 180 -1.21 -20.02 -10.80
CA ILE A 180 -2.48 -19.31 -10.97
C ILE A 180 -2.86 -19.22 -12.44
N SER A 181 -4.15 -19.04 -12.71
CA SER A 181 -4.69 -18.74 -14.02
C SER A 181 -5.67 -17.57 -13.89
N VAL A 182 -5.50 -16.57 -14.75
CA VAL A 182 -6.38 -15.41 -14.78
C VAL A 182 -7.37 -15.60 -15.92
N ASN A 183 -8.64 -15.81 -15.60
CA ASN A 183 -9.64 -16.22 -16.58
C ASN A 183 -10.62 -15.09 -16.88
N ASP A 184 -11.03 -15.01 -18.15
CA ASP A 184 -12.11 -14.13 -18.58
C ASP A 184 -13.50 -14.65 -18.13
N ARG A 185 -14.54 -13.90 -18.49
CA ARG A 185 -15.95 -14.26 -18.24
C ARG A 185 -16.38 -15.58 -18.90
N PHE A 186 -15.64 -16.06 -19.88
CA PHE A 186 -15.86 -17.33 -20.59
C PHE A 186 -14.93 -18.44 -20.09
N ASP A 187 -14.27 -18.24 -18.96
CA ASP A 187 -13.31 -19.15 -18.33
C ASP A 187 -12.04 -19.42 -19.16
N ARG A 188 -11.67 -18.53 -20.08
CA ARG A 188 -10.46 -18.69 -20.91
C ARG A 188 -9.27 -18.01 -20.24
N PRO A 189 -8.09 -18.65 -20.21
CA PRO A 189 -6.91 -18.12 -19.56
C PRO A 189 -6.30 -16.93 -20.34
N ASN A 190 -5.98 -15.88 -19.60
CA ASN A 190 -5.34 -14.65 -20.07
C ASN A 190 -3.96 -14.49 -19.45
N LYS A 191 -3.06 -13.95 -20.28
CA LYS A 191 -1.75 -13.49 -19.87
C LYS A 191 -1.90 -12.14 -19.19
N VAL A 192 -1.48 -12.05 -17.95
CA VAL A 192 -1.44 -10.82 -17.17
C VAL A 192 -0.01 -10.55 -16.73
N LYS A 193 0.38 -9.28 -16.86
CA LYS A 193 1.70 -8.81 -16.49
C LYS A 193 1.92 -8.94 -14.98
N GLY A 194 3.14 -9.29 -14.59
CA GLY A 194 3.53 -9.58 -13.22
C GLY A 194 4.70 -8.73 -12.74
N TYR A 195 4.91 -8.71 -11.43
CA TYR A 195 6.09 -8.11 -10.80
C TYR A 195 6.57 -8.97 -9.64
N ILE A 196 7.86 -9.28 -9.61
CA ILE A 196 8.53 -9.88 -8.44
C ILE A 196 9.45 -8.82 -7.85
N ILE A 197 9.20 -8.42 -6.61
CA ILE A 197 10.07 -7.53 -5.85
C ILE A 197 10.71 -8.30 -4.71
N GLY A 198 11.97 -8.70 -4.91
CA GLY A 198 12.80 -9.37 -3.91
C GLY A 198 13.75 -8.39 -3.22
N THR A 199 13.60 -8.18 -1.92
CA THR A 199 14.44 -7.28 -1.12
C THR A 199 15.41 -8.06 -0.26
N ARG A 200 16.70 -7.75 -0.39
CA ARG A 200 17.75 -8.21 0.52
C ARG A 200 18.07 -7.13 1.53
N PHE A 201 17.89 -7.44 2.80
CA PHE A 201 18.25 -6.60 3.93
C PHE A 201 19.65 -6.93 4.44
N CYS A 202 20.43 -5.89 4.70
CA CYS A 202 21.74 -5.99 5.30
C CYS A 202 21.72 -5.55 6.77
N THR A 203 22.63 -6.12 7.56
CA THR A 203 22.88 -5.77 8.95
C THR A 203 24.35 -5.37 9.12
N GLU A 204 24.74 -4.88 10.30
CA GLU A 204 26.14 -4.54 10.59
C GLU A 204 27.11 -5.74 10.53
N ASN A 205 26.60 -6.97 10.65
CA ASN A 205 27.39 -8.20 10.47
C ASN A 205 27.81 -8.42 9.01
N ASN A 206 27.14 -7.79 8.04
CA ASN A 206 27.58 -7.84 6.66
C ASN A 206 28.74 -6.86 6.41
N ARG A 207 29.65 -7.22 5.49
CA ARG A 207 30.75 -6.33 5.06
C ARG A 207 30.21 -4.92 4.71
N VAL A 208 30.97 -3.88 5.04
CA VAL A 208 30.58 -2.47 4.85
C VAL A 208 30.15 -2.16 3.40
N ASN A 209 30.81 -2.75 2.41
CA ASN A 209 30.50 -2.54 0.99
C ASN A 209 29.23 -3.28 0.52
N THR A 210 28.70 -4.20 1.34
CA THR A 210 27.49 -4.97 1.02
C THR A 210 26.26 -4.17 1.45
N LYS A 211 25.59 -3.48 0.53
CA LYS A 211 24.37 -2.70 0.81
C LYS A 211 23.09 -3.53 0.69
N SER A 212 22.02 -3.10 1.36
CA SER A 212 20.67 -3.64 1.08
C SER A 212 20.31 -3.42 -0.39
N LYS A 213 19.57 -4.35 -0.97
CA LYS A 213 19.35 -4.37 -2.42
C LYS A 213 18.00 -4.95 -2.83
N ILE A 214 17.31 -4.27 -3.74
CA ILE A 214 16.09 -4.74 -4.41
C ILE A 214 16.43 -5.42 -5.73
N PHE A 215 15.78 -6.54 -5.98
CA PHE A 215 15.78 -7.26 -7.25
C PHE A 215 14.36 -7.22 -7.78
N ALA A 216 14.13 -6.41 -8.82
CA ALA A 216 12.83 -6.29 -9.46
C ALA A 216 12.85 -7.05 -10.78
N GLU A 217 11.92 -7.98 -10.96
CA GLU A 217 11.68 -8.65 -12.24
C GLU A 217 10.23 -8.45 -12.68
N ASP A 218 10.03 -8.36 -13.99
CA ASP A 218 8.74 -8.17 -14.65
C ASP A 218 8.34 -9.47 -15.41
N PRO A 219 7.87 -10.54 -14.72
CA PRO A 219 7.39 -11.77 -15.36
C PRO A 219 5.96 -11.61 -15.90
N GLU A 220 5.45 -12.65 -16.55
CA GLU A 220 4.04 -12.72 -17.00
C GLU A 220 3.39 -14.03 -16.52
N THR A 221 2.07 -14.05 -16.33
CA THR A 221 1.32 -15.30 -16.12
C THR A 221 1.14 -16.06 -17.44
N ASP A 222 0.83 -17.35 -17.33
CA ASP A 222 0.51 -18.17 -18.50
C ASP A 222 -0.81 -17.72 -19.17
N GLY A 223 -0.83 -17.71 -20.50
CA GLY A 223 -1.98 -17.33 -21.31
C GLY A 223 -1.59 -17.01 -22.75
N LYS A 224 -2.51 -17.24 -23.69
CA LYS A 224 -2.25 -17.01 -25.13
C LYS A 224 -2.50 -15.57 -25.58
N ARG A 225 -3.43 -14.88 -24.92
CA ARG A 225 -3.80 -13.48 -25.19
C ARG A 225 -3.72 -12.65 -23.91
N GLY A 226 -3.48 -11.35 -24.05
CA GLY A 226 -3.69 -10.40 -22.96
C GLY A 226 -5.17 -10.14 -22.69
N LEU A 227 -5.44 -9.35 -21.65
CA LEU A 227 -6.77 -8.79 -21.40
C LEU A 227 -7.12 -7.80 -22.51
N LEU A 228 -8.38 -7.81 -22.95
CA LEU A 228 -8.92 -6.82 -23.88
C LEU A 228 -9.23 -5.51 -23.13
N GLU A 229 -9.33 -4.41 -23.87
CA GLU A 229 -9.58 -3.08 -23.31
C GLU A 229 -10.91 -2.98 -22.55
N ASP A 230 -11.92 -3.79 -22.92
CA ASP A 230 -13.22 -3.83 -22.24
C ASP A 230 -13.23 -4.76 -20.99
N GLU A 231 -12.15 -5.51 -20.76
CA GLU A 231 -12.00 -6.47 -19.65
C GLU A 231 -11.45 -5.80 -18.37
N ILE A 232 -11.99 -4.63 -18.00
CA ILE A 232 -11.55 -3.81 -16.86
C ILE A 232 -11.87 -4.39 -15.47
N GLY A 233 -12.51 -5.56 -15.41
CA GLY A 233 -13.06 -6.14 -14.19
C GLY A 233 -12.01 -6.42 -13.11
N LEU A 234 -10.83 -6.92 -13.49
CA LEU A 234 -9.78 -7.25 -12.52
C LEU A 234 -9.22 -6.01 -11.82
N GLY A 235 -8.95 -4.93 -12.56
CA GLY A 235 -8.45 -3.69 -11.95
C GLY A 235 -9.52 -3.08 -11.03
N ARG A 236 -10.78 -3.08 -11.46
CA ARG A 236 -11.91 -2.62 -10.63
C ARG A 236 -12.10 -3.45 -9.36
N GLY A 237 -12.00 -4.78 -9.46
CA GLY A 237 -12.03 -5.70 -8.34
C GLY A 237 -10.87 -5.48 -7.36
N CYS A 238 -9.66 -5.26 -7.89
CA CYS A 238 -8.49 -4.89 -7.10
C CYS A 238 -8.73 -3.60 -6.29
N ILE A 239 -9.30 -2.57 -6.92
CA ILE A 239 -9.62 -1.30 -6.27
C ILE A 239 -10.62 -1.51 -5.13
N ALA A 240 -11.71 -2.25 -5.37
CA ALA A 240 -12.72 -2.53 -4.36
C ALA A 240 -12.10 -3.23 -3.13
N VAL A 241 -11.37 -4.33 -3.34
CA VAL A 241 -10.74 -5.10 -2.26
C VAL A 241 -9.64 -4.30 -1.55
N HIS A 242 -8.87 -3.48 -2.28
CA HIS A 242 -7.90 -2.57 -1.68
C HIS A 242 -8.56 -1.60 -0.68
N TYR A 243 -9.64 -0.93 -1.10
CA TYR A 243 -10.34 0.03 -0.24
C TYR A 243 -11.13 -0.61 0.89
N SER A 244 -11.57 -1.87 0.74
CA SER A 244 -12.27 -2.60 1.83
C SER A 244 -11.48 -2.53 3.15
N ARG A 245 -10.15 -2.67 3.07
CA ARG A 245 -9.25 -2.67 4.21
C ARG A 245 -9.08 -1.29 4.84
N LEU A 246 -8.99 -0.26 4.00
CA LEU A 246 -8.90 1.14 4.46
C LEU A 246 -10.20 1.57 5.13
N VAL A 247 -11.34 1.20 4.56
CA VAL A 247 -12.67 1.49 5.12
C VAL A 247 -12.91 0.70 6.41
N TYR A 248 -12.40 -0.54 6.51
CA TYR A 248 -12.46 -1.32 7.75
C TYR A 248 -11.74 -0.61 8.91
N LYS A 249 -10.57 0.01 8.65
CA LYS A 249 -9.84 0.82 9.65
C LYS A 249 -10.62 2.03 10.17
N LEU A 250 -11.55 2.56 9.37
CA LEU A 250 -12.45 3.64 9.77
C LEU A 250 -13.62 3.15 10.65
N GLY A 251 -13.70 1.85 10.94
CA GLY A 251 -14.81 1.24 11.69
C GLY A 251 -16.09 1.06 10.86
N LEU A 252 -16.03 1.25 9.54
CA LEU A 252 -17.19 1.21 8.64
C LEU A 252 -17.37 -0.19 8.05
N ASN A 253 -17.51 -1.18 8.93
CA ASN A 253 -17.45 -2.61 8.61
C ASN A 253 -18.45 -3.04 7.53
N LEU A 254 -19.66 -2.47 7.50
CA LEU A 254 -20.65 -2.82 6.48
C LEU A 254 -20.18 -2.42 5.07
N ILE A 255 -19.64 -1.21 4.92
CA ILE A 255 -19.11 -0.72 3.63
C ILE A 255 -17.86 -1.51 3.25
N ALA A 256 -16.97 -1.76 4.23
CA ALA A 256 -15.79 -2.60 4.02
C ALA A 256 -16.16 -3.99 3.50
N ASN A 257 -17.11 -4.67 4.14
CA ASN A 257 -17.57 -5.99 3.73
C ASN A 257 -18.27 -5.96 2.36
N ALA A 258 -19.05 -4.91 2.06
CA ALA A 258 -19.66 -4.73 0.74
C ALA A 258 -18.61 -4.62 -0.37
N LEU A 259 -17.50 -3.92 -0.12
CA LEU A 259 -16.37 -3.80 -1.05
C LEU A 259 -15.55 -5.10 -1.18
N ASP A 260 -15.41 -5.90 -0.12
CA ASP A 260 -14.63 -7.15 -0.14
C ASP A 260 -15.41 -8.33 -0.75
N LEU A 261 -16.71 -8.41 -0.44
CA LEU A 261 -17.59 -9.52 -0.81
C LEU A 261 -18.47 -9.20 -2.02
N GLY A 262 -18.64 -7.93 -2.36
CA GLY A 262 -19.35 -7.52 -3.57
C GLY A 262 -20.88 -7.48 -3.44
N PHE A 263 -21.44 -7.40 -2.23
CA PHE A 263 -22.88 -7.24 -2.05
C PHE A 263 -23.30 -5.76 -2.04
N THR A 264 -24.59 -5.51 -2.29
CA THR A 264 -25.17 -4.17 -2.30
C THR A 264 -25.74 -3.80 -0.93
N ILE A 265 -25.48 -2.58 -0.46
CA ILE A 265 -26.06 -2.04 0.78
C ILE A 265 -27.42 -1.36 0.49
N PRO A 266 -28.36 -1.33 1.45
CA PRO A 266 -29.63 -0.63 1.28
C PRO A 266 -29.46 0.87 1.03
N GLN A 267 -30.25 1.45 0.12
CA GLN A 267 -30.18 2.88 -0.24
C GLN A 267 -30.55 3.81 0.92
N ASP A 268 -31.42 3.36 1.81
CA ASP A 268 -31.90 4.16 2.94
C ASP A 268 -30.87 4.31 4.07
N LEU A 269 -29.77 3.55 4.01
CA LEU A 269 -28.72 3.61 5.01
C LEU A 269 -27.90 4.89 4.85
N ARG A 270 -27.96 5.74 5.87
CA ARG A 270 -27.24 7.02 5.95
C ARG A 270 -26.13 6.93 6.98
N PHE A 271 -24.95 7.42 6.62
CA PHE A 271 -23.81 7.48 7.53
C PHE A 271 -23.55 8.93 7.90
N ASN A 272 -23.57 9.26 9.19
CA ASN A 272 -23.16 10.57 9.67
C ASN A 272 -21.70 10.48 10.11
N LEU A 273 -20.79 10.97 9.28
CA LEU A 273 -19.37 10.68 9.40
C LEU A 273 -18.55 11.92 9.77
N PRO A 274 -17.56 11.80 10.65
CA PRO A 274 -16.67 12.89 11.02
C PRO A 274 -15.81 13.34 9.83
N VAL A 275 -15.80 14.64 9.56
CA VAL A 275 -15.02 15.27 8.50
C VAL A 275 -13.90 16.10 9.10
N TRP A 276 -12.70 15.87 8.59
CA TRP A 276 -11.48 16.55 9.01
C TRP A 276 -10.84 17.24 7.82
N ARG A 277 -10.28 18.42 8.05
CA ARG A 277 -9.53 19.19 7.05
C ARG A 277 -8.06 19.14 7.37
N CYS A 278 -7.23 18.87 6.36
CA CYS A 278 -5.78 18.95 6.53
C CYS A 278 -5.28 20.40 6.39
N ASN A 279 -4.38 20.81 7.27
CA ASN A 279 -3.77 22.14 7.27
C ASN A 279 -2.35 22.17 6.69
N PHE A 280 -1.79 21.01 6.38
CA PHE A 280 -0.43 20.90 5.86
C PHE A 280 -0.42 21.04 4.33
N GLY A 281 0.30 22.03 3.79
CA GLY A 281 0.55 22.11 2.33
C GLY A 281 1.52 21.00 1.93
N PRO A 282 1.32 20.21 0.86
CA PRO A 282 0.64 20.51 -0.41
C PRO A 282 -0.80 20.03 -0.55
N ILE A 283 -1.41 19.56 0.54
CA ILE A 283 -2.80 19.05 0.58
C ILE A 283 -3.66 19.89 1.54
N ALA A 284 -3.24 21.13 1.81
CA ALA A 284 -3.98 22.03 2.69
C ALA A 284 -5.38 22.28 2.10
N GLY A 285 -6.40 22.16 2.95
CA GLY A 285 -7.80 22.28 2.56
C GLY A 285 -8.45 20.98 2.06
N GLU A 286 -7.68 19.93 1.78
CA GLU A 286 -8.24 18.60 1.47
C GLU A 286 -9.04 18.06 2.67
N ARG A 287 -10.16 17.41 2.36
CA ARG A 287 -11.14 16.93 3.35
C ARG A 287 -11.18 15.41 3.40
N PHE A 288 -11.23 14.88 4.62
CA PHE A 288 -11.09 13.47 4.90
C PHE A 288 -12.22 12.99 5.80
N ILE A 289 -12.75 11.81 5.48
CA ILE A 289 -13.51 11.01 6.43
C ILE A 289 -12.49 10.25 7.26
N GLY A 290 -12.51 10.47 8.57
CA GLY A 290 -11.43 9.98 9.42
C GLY A 290 -11.69 10.10 10.90
N GLY A 291 -10.76 9.55 11.66
CA GLY A 291 -10.74 9.61 13.12
C GLY A 291 -9.31 9.53 13.62
N TYR A 292 -9.14 9.45 14.92
CA TYR A 292 -7.83 9.31 15.54
C TYR A 292 -7.77 8.08 16.43
N PHE A 293 -6.57 7.53 16.57
CA PHE A 293 -6.23 6.49 17.53
C PHE A 293 -5.46 7.11 18.69
N GLY A 294 -5.80 6.75 19.92
CA GLY A 294 -5.10 7.15 21.13
C GLY A 294 -5.76 6.56 22.38
N GLU A 295 -5.00 6.41 23.46
CA GLU A 295 -5.48 5.80 24.72
C GLU A 295 -6.27 6.78 25.59
N VAL A 296 -6.04 8.08 25.41
CA VAL A 296 -6.70 9.15 26.17
C VAL A 296 -7.52 10.01 25.22
N GLU A 297 -8.49 10.77 25.74
CA GLU A 297 -9.15 11.77 24.91
C GLU A 297 -8.19 12.94 24.61
N PRO A 298 -8.12 13.41 23.36
CA PRO A 298 -7.30 14.57 23.01
C PRO A 298 -7.89 15.84 23.61
N HIS A 299 -7.03 16.75 24.03
CA HIS A 299 -7.46 18.09 24.39
C HIS A 299 -7.76 18.89 23.13
N MET A 300 -9.03 19.20 22.93
CA MET A 300 -9.57 19.83 21.73
C MET A 300 -10.09 21.22 22.05
N VAL A 301 -9.67 22.23 21.28
CA VAL A 301 -10.06 23.63 21.47
C VAL A 301 -10.85 24.12 20.28
N LYS A 302 -11.95 24.79 20.57
CA LYS A 302 -12.81 25.41 19.56
C LYS A 302 -12.23 26.75 19.13
N THR A 303 -12.12 26.99 17.83
CA THR A 303 -11.70 28.28 17.28
C THR A 303 -12.88 29.19 17.00
N ASP A 304 -12.57 30.46 16.74
CA ASP A 304 -13.54 31.50 16.38
C ASP A 304 -14.37 31.14 15.14
N SER A 305 -13.81 30.29 14.27
CA SER A 305 -14.49 29.75 13.07
C SER A 305 -15.43 28.56 13.36
N ASN A 306 -15.70 28.26 14.63
CA ASN A 306 -16.48 27.11 15.10
C ASN A 306 -15.88 25.74 14.72
N ARG A 307 -14.61 25.71 14.29
CA ARG A 307 -13.82 24.49 14.04
C ARG A 307 -13.12 24.04 15.32
N ILE A 308 -12.74 22.76 15.37
CA ILE A 308 -12.06 22.21 16.54
C ILE A 308 -10.64 21.78 16.17
N HIS A 309 -9.66 22.26 16.93
CA HIS A 309 -8.24 21.97 16.74
C HIS A 309 -7.70 21.16 17.89
N PHE A 310 -6.75 20.29 17.60
CA PHE A 310 -5.97 19.61 18.62
C PHE A 310 -4.91 20.55 19.18
N GLN A 311 -4.84 20.66 20.52
CA GLN A 311 -3.78 21.39 21.20
C GLN A 311 -2.97 20.42 22.06
N PRO A 312 -1.79 19.96 21.59
CA PRO A 312 -0.95 19.09 22.38
C PRO A 312 -0.46 19.84 23.63
N ASN A 313 -0.32 19.12 24.76
CA ASN A 313 0.33 19.68 25.94
C ASN A 313 1.84 19.76 25.73
N ILE A 314 2.30 20.89 25.19
CA ILE A 314 3.72 21.13 24.84
C ILE A 314 4.69 21.10 26.02
N LEU A 315 4.19 21.16 27.27
CA LEU A 315 5.01 21.13 28.48
C LEU A 315 5.17 19.72 29.05
N LYS A 316 4.36 18.75 28.61
CA LYS A 316 4.41 17.37 29.09
C LYS A 316 5.18 16.50 28.09
N LEU A 317 6.42 16.17 28.45
CA LEU A 317 7.25 15.25 27.66
C LEU A 317 6.68 13.82 27.73
N GLY A 318 6.84 13.05 26.64
CA GLY A 318 6.51 11.62 26.60
C GLY A 318 5.01 11.29 26.52
N VAL A 319 4.13 12.24 26.19
CA VAL A 319 2.73 11.93 25.84
C VAL A 319 2.70 11.50 24.37
N PRO A 320 2.26 10.27 24.05
CA PRO A 320 2.07 9.84 22.67
C PRO A 320 1.09 10.78 21.96
N SER A 321 1.42 11.22 20.75
CA SER A 321 0.50 12.02 19.94
C SER A 321 -0.63 11.13 19.42
N HIS A 322 -1.86 11.65 19.46
CA HIS A 322 -2.97 11.01 18.76
C HIS A 322 -2.66 10.94 17.29
N THR A 323 -2.84 9.76 16.70
CA THR A 323 -2.60 9.61 15.27
C THR A 323 -3.92 9.57 14.52
N PHE A 324 -4.08 10.52 13.62
CA PHE A 324 -5.17 10.56 12.67
C PHE A 324 -5.00 9.50 11.59
N PHE A 325 -6.11 8.90 11.17
CA PHE A 325 -6.23 8.16 9.92
C PHE A 325 -7.50 8.59 9.19
N GLY A 326 -7.38 8.79 7.88
CA GLY A 326 -8.51 9.22 7.07
C GLY A 326 -8.41 8.80 5.61
N LEU A 327 -9.55 8.90 4.94
CA LEU A 327 -9.70 8.72 3.51
C LEU A 327 -10.35 9.96 2.90
N LYS A 328 -9.81 10.43 1.77
CA LYS A 328 -10.35 11.58 1.04
C LYS A 328 -11.86 11.42 0.79
N ILE A 329 -12.63 12.47 1.09
CA ILE A 329 -14.09 12.39 1.12
C ILE A 329 -14.68 12.06 -0.27
N GLU A 330 -14.09 12.56 -1.35
CA GLU A 330 -14.54 12.27 -2.72
C GLU A 330 -14.33 10.80 -3.07
N VAL A 331 -13.20 10.20 -2.65
CA VAL A 331 -12.96 8.75 -2.81
C VAL A 331 -14.04 7.98 -2.06
N PHE A 332 -14.30 8.33 -0.79
CA PHE A 332 -15.31 7.65 0.02
C PHE A 332 -16.72 7.73 -0.59
N ARG A 333 -17.10 8.86 -1.19
CA ARG A 333 -18.38 8.99 -1.91
C ARG A 333 -18.49 8.02 -3.09
N SER A 334 -17.42 7.86 -3.87
CA SER A 334 -17.39 6.89 -4.97
C SER A 334 -17.48 5.45 -4.45
N LEU A 335 -16.79 5.12 -3.36
CA LEU A 335 -16.89 3.81 -2.70
C LEU A 335 -18.32 3.52 -2.22
N ARG A 336 -19.00 4.51 -1.63
CA ARG A 336 -20.40 4.36 -1.21
C ARG A 336 -21.31 4.05 -2.40
N LYS A 337 -21.19 4.81 -3.50
CA LYS A 337 -21.99 4.54 -4.70
C LYS A 337 -21.71 3.15 -5.29
N ALA A 338 -20.45 2.69 -5.26
CA ALA A 338 -20.11 1.33 -5.65
C ALA A 338 -20.81 0.28 -4.77
N CYS A 339 -20.85 0.50 -3.45
CA CYS A 339 -21.58 -0.36 -2.52
C CYS A 339 -23.10 -0.29 -2.72
N LEU A 340 -23.64 0.76 -3.34
CA LEU A 340 -25.04 0.87 -3.76
C LEU A 340 -25.33 0.18 -5.11
N GLY A 341 -24.33 -0.52 -5.69
CA GLY A 341 -24.44 -1.29 -6.92
C GLY A 341 -23.79 -0.63 -8.14
N ASP A 342 -23.40 0.65 -8.05
CA ASP A 342 -22.76 1.37 -9.16
C ASP A 342 -21.24 1.22 -9.16
N TRP A 343 -20.76 0.02 -9.50
CA TRP A 343 -19.33 -0.29 -9.55
C TRP A 343 -18.56 0.55 -10.58
N SER A 344 -19.24 1.22 -11.52
CA SER A 344 -18.57 2.11 -12.50
C SER A 344 -17.90 3.32 -11.84
N GLN A 345 -18.30 3.67 -10.61
CA GLN A 345 -17.72 4.78 -9.84
C GLN A 345 -16.27 4.54 -9.40
N LEU A 346 -15.75 3.32 -9.57
CA LEU A 346 -14.36 2.97 -9.26
C LEU A 346 -13.38 3.20 -10.44
N VAL A 347 -13.88 3.67 -11.60
CA VAL A 347 -13.05 3.85 -12.81
C VAL A 347 -12.03 4.97 -12.66
N ASP A 348 -12.46 6.11 -12.12
CA ASP A 348 -11.64 7.31 -12.00
C ASP A 348 -11.80 7.91 -10.59
N LEU A 349 -10.98 7.39 -9.66
CA LEU A 349 -10.98 7.87 -8.28
C LEU A 349 -10.01 9.05 -8.14
N PRO A 350 -10.44 10.14 -7.46
CA PRO A 350 -9.60 11.31 -7.29
C PRO A 350 -8.37 10.98 -6.43
N GLN A 351 -7.20 11.32 -6.93
CA GLN A 351 -5.93 11.05 -6.26
C GLN A 351 -5.43 12.27 -5.48
N LEU A 352 -4.70 12.01 -4.39
CA LEU A 352 -3.92 13.05 -3.72
C LEU A 352 -2.63 13.35 -4.51
N PRO A 353 -2.13 14.59 -4.47
CA PRO A 353 -0.88 14.94 -5.12
C PRO A 353 0.30 14.16 -4.53
N ASP A 354 1.17 13.67 -5.41
CA ASP A 354 2.35 12.91 -5.03
C ASP A 354 3.56 13.84 -4.89
N THR A 355 3.79 14.37 -3.68
CA THR A 355 4.86 15.36 -3.41
C THR A 355 5.92 14.85 -2.43
N TYR A 356 7.17 15.25 -2.62
CA TYR A 356 8.29 14.90 -1.74
C TYR A 356 8.39 15.76 -0.46
N ALA A 357 7.65 16.87 -0.38
CA ALA A 357 7.70 17.78 0.76
C ALA A 357 6.66 17.37 1.82
N ARG A 358 7.11 16.71 2.88
CA ARG A 358 6.26 16.21 3.98
C ARG A 358 7.01 16.29 5.31
N PRO A 359 6.31 16.54 6.44
CA PRO A 359 6.92 16.41 7.75
C PRO A 359 7.10 14.93 8.06
N SER A 360 7.96 14.64 9.03
CA SER A 360 8.32 13.26 9.35
C SER A 360 7.22 12.46 10.03
N ASN A 361 6.11 13.09 10.43
CA ASN A 361 4.96 12.52 11.13
C ASN A 361 3.62 12.76 10.36
N LEU A 362 3.68 13.01 9.04
CA LEU A 362 2.51 12.97 8.15
C LEU A 362 2.82 12.22 6.85
N ALA A 363 2.00 11.21 6.53
CA ALA A 363 2.13 10.41 5.32
C ALA A 363 0.77 10.24 4.63
N TRP A 364 0.77 10.31 3.29
CA TRP A 364 -0.39 10.02 2.46
C TRP A 364 0.00 9.32 1.16
N LEU A 365 -0.96 8.64 0.54
CA LEU A 365 -0.80 7.97 -0.74
C LEU A 365 -1.76 8.52 -1.80
N ARG A 366 -1.48 8.23 -3.07
CA ARG A 366 -2.32 8.59 -4.23
C ARG A 366 -3.73 8.03 -4.13
N ASP A 367 -3.93 6.92 -3.41
CA ASP A 367 -5.26 6.33 -3.16
C ASP A 367 -6.18 7.21 -2.27
N GLY A 368 -5.68 8.33 -1.74
CA GLY A 368 -6.46 9.23 -0.89
C GLY A 368 -6.39 8.91 0.59
N SER A 369 -5.65 7.87 1.00
CA SER A 369 -5.39 7.56 2.40
C SER A 369 -4.33 8.50 2.99
N ILE A 370 -4.51 8.84 4.26
CA ILE A 370 -3.60 9.69 5.02
C ILE A 370 -3.51 9.23 6.47
N SER A 371 -2.33 9.35 7.07
CA SER A 371 -2.13 9.20 8.50
C SER A 371 -1.04 10.14 9.02
N GLY A 372 -1.20 10.63 10.24
CA GLY A 372 -0.20 11.46 10.89
C GLY A 372 -0.69 12.07 12.20
N GLY A 373 0.13 12.93 12.79
CA GLY A 373 -0.21 13.64 14.01
C GLY A 373 -1.50 14.44 13.90
N LEU A 374 -2.33 14.42 14.94
CA LEU A 374 -3.62 15.12 14.95
C LEU A 374 -3.47 16.65 14.81
N GLU A 375 -2.30 17.21 15.10
CA GLU A 375 -1.98 18.64 14.94
C GLU A 375 -2.07 19.13 13.48
N PHE A 376 -2.02 18.24 12.49
CA PHE A 376 -2.19 18.61 11.07
C PHE A 376 -3.66 18.74 10.65
N PHE A 377 -4.61 18.41 11.53
CA PHE A 377 -6.01 18.28 11.17
C PHE A 377 -6.92 19.14 12.03
N GLU A 378 -7.96 19.66 11.39
CA GLU A 378 -9.08 20.35 12.03
C GLU A 378 -10.35 19.55 11.86
N PHE A 379 -11.08 19.35 12.93
CA PHE A 379 -12.42 18.77 12.86
C PHE A 379 -13.42 19.85 12.40
N GLU A 380 -14.13 19.57 11.31
CA GLU A 380 -15.11 20.48 10.73
C GLU A 380 -16.55 20.14 11.11
N GLY A 381 -16.80 18.96 11.68
CA GLY A 381 -18.12 18.48 12.03
C GLY A 381 -18.45 17.14 11.39
N PHE A 382 -19.74 16.82 11.37
CA PHE A 382 -20.24 15.61 10.73
C PHE A 382 -20.90 15.93 9.40
N GLN A 383 -20.70 15.05 8.42
CA GLN A 383 -21.41 15.10 7.15
C GLN A 383 -22.21 13.81 6.98
N GLN A 384 -23.50 13.97 6.67
CA GLN A 384 -24.31 12.86 6.19
C GLN A 384 -23.85 12.51 4.77
N ILE A 385 -23.30 11.32 4.61
CA ILE A 385 -22.87 10.78 3.32
C ILE A 385 -23.83 9.73 2.86
#